data_AF-A0A2N8NB26-F1
#
_entry.id   AF-A0A2N8NB26-F1
#
_cell.length_a   1.000
_cell.length_b   1.000
_cell.length_c   1.000
_cell.angle_alpha   90.00
_cell.angle_beta   90.00
_cell.angle_gamma   90.00
#
_symmetry.space_group_name_H-M   'P 1'
#
loop_
_entity.id
_entity.type
_entity.pdbx_description
1 polymer ?
#
loop_
_entity_poly.entity_id
_entity_poly.type
_entity_poly.pdbx_seq_one_letter_code
_entity_poly.pdbx_strand_id
1 'polypeptide(L)'
;MMETMKTNSFREAWNEACLQCGLSAVSLDTAARIMAVLHVESGCTTAVTHSPKLRADLKYIQRRFGIEGGGHPDHAFVRRFSHYVHEIEAHQRQSKGRTALTRAEQAWPEWARQLYMDHYNVNLTPVFV
;
A
#
# COMPACT_ATOMS: atom_id res chain seq x y z
N MET A 1 35.02 13.90 6.13
CA MET A 1 33.59 13.95 6.46
C MET A 1 32.95 12.80 5.69
N MET A 2 32.69 11.69 6.37
CA MET A 2 32.28 10.43 5.74
C MET A 2 30.75 10.50 5.61
N GLU A 3 30.26 10.95 4.45
CA GLU A 3 28.84 10.81 4.11
C GLU A 3 28.55 9.31 4.09
N THR A 4 27.88 8.86 5.14
CA THR A 4 27.13 7.61 5.09
C THR A 4 26.04 7.84 4.06
N MET A 5 26.34 7.55 2.79
CA MET A 5 25.32 7.11 1.84
C MET A 5 24.73 5.85 2.47
N LYS A 6 23.78 6.04 3.40
CA LYS A 6 22.74 5.04 3.66
C LYS A 6 22.30 4.66 2.26
N THR A 7 22.46 3.39 1.92
CA THR A 7 22.05 2.81 0.66
C THR A 7 20.54 2.91 0.61
N ASN A 8 20.03 4.12 0.42
CA ASN A 8 18.66 4.38 0.06
C ASN A 8 18.50 3.62 -1.25
N SER A 9 17.62 2.64 -1.27
CA SER A 9 17.33 1.90 -2.48
C SER A 9 17.04 2.90 -3.61
N PHE A 10 17.36 2.58 -4.86
CA PHE A 10 17.07 3.47 -6.01
C PHE A 10 15.64 4.05 -5.95
N ARG A 11 14.68 3.26 -5.45
CA ARG A 11 13.31 3.68 -5.21
C ARG A 11 13.17 4.81 -4.19
N GLU A 12 13.87 4.77 -3.07
CA GLU A 12 13.83 5.83 -2.05
C GLU A 12 14.41 7.14 -2.59
N ALA A 13 15.53 7.08 -3.31
CA ALA A 13 16.12 8.25 -3.95
C ALA A 13 15.18 8.87 -4.99
N TRP A 14 14.54 8.03 -5.81
CA TRP A 14 13.53 8.46 -6.78
C TRP A 14 12.31 9.11 -6.11
N ASN A 15 11.79 8.48 -5.07
CA ASN A 15 10.63 8.97 -4.34
C ASN A 15 10.92 10.33 -3.69
N GLU A 16 12.10 10.50 -3.09
CA GLU A 16 12.54 11.76 -2.50
C GLU A 16 12.70 12.86 -3.55
N ALA A 17 13.32 12.57 -4.70
CA ALA A 17 13.41 13.51 -5.81
C ALA A 17 12.03 13.95 -6.32
N CYS A 18 11.08 13.00 -6.43
CA CYS A 18 9.71 13.33 -6.82
C CYS A 18 9.01 14.23 -5.79
N LEU A 19 9.19 13.99 -4.48
CA LEU A 19 8.64 14.87 -3.44
C LEU A 19 9.19 16.28 -3.57
N GLN A 20 10.50 16.43 -3.74
CA GLN A 20 11.17 17.73 -3.85
C GLN A 20 10.73 18.51 -5.10
N CYS A 21 10.50 17.82 -6.22
CA CYS A 21 10.04 18.43 -7.46
C CYS A 21 8.51 18.57 -7.56
N GLY A 22 7.74 18.14 -6.55
CA GLY A 22 6.27 18.11 -6.61
C GLY A 22 5.69 17.10 -7.61
N LEU A 23 6.51 16.16 -8.12
CA LEU A 23 6.12 15.12 -9.06
C LEU A 23 5.50 13.92 -8.34
N SER A 24 4.67 13.17 -9.05
CA SER A 24 4.00 11.96 -8.51
C SER A 24 4.81 10.70 -8.82
N ALA A 25 5.60 10.19 -7.86
CA ALA A 25 6.26 8.88 -7.98
C ALA A 25 5.28 7.69 -7.91
N VAL A 26 4.18 7.91 -7.20
CA VAL A 26 3.03 7.01 -7.06
C VAL A 26 1.78 7.86 -7.25
N SER A 27 0.84 7.39 -8.07
CA SER A 27 -0.42 8.09 -8.29
C SER A 27 -1.27 8.11 -7.01
N LEU A 28 -2.18 9.08 -6.89
CA LEU A 28 -3.15 9.12 -5.79
C LEU A 28 -3.93 7.80 -5.65
N ASP A 29 -4.35 7.25 -6.79
CA ASP A 29 -5.15 6.03 -6.84
C ASP A 29 -4.36 4.82 -6.36
N THR A 30 -3.14 4.65 -6.87
CA THR A 30 -2.22 3.58 -6.45
C THR A 30 -1.86 3.71 -4.98
N ALA A 31 -1.59 4.93 -4.51
CA ALA A 31 -1.27 5.19 -3.10
C ALA A 31 -2.43 4.81 -2.18
N ALA A 32 -3.66 5.18 -2.54
CA ALA A 32 -4.85 4.83 -1.78
C ALA A 32 -5.08 3.31 -1.74
N ARG A 33 -4.88 2.60 -2.86
CA ARG A 33 -4.98 1.13 -2.91
C ARG A 33 -3.95 0.43 -2.03
N ILE A 34 -2.69 0.86 -2.07
CA ILE A 34 -1.62 0.31 -1.22
C ILE A 34 -1.97 0.48 0.26
N MET A 35 -2.38 1.69 0.65
CA MET A 35 -2.71 1.97 2.04
C MET A 35 -3.99 1.25 2.50
N ALA A 36 -4.97 1.06 1.63
CA ALA A 36 -6.19 0.32 1.95
C ALA A 36 -5.91 -1.16 2.24
N VAL A 37 -5.09 -1.82 1.43
CA VAL A 37 -4.66 -3.21 1.70
C VAL A 37 -3.89 -3.28 3.01
N LEU A 38 -2.93 -2.37 3.22
CA LEU A 38 -2.15 -2.30 4.47
C LEU A 38 -3.05 -2.13 5.70
N HIS A 39 -4.11 -1.32 5.60
CA HIS A 39 -5.06 -1.08 6.67
C HIS A 39 -5.88 -2.34 6.99
N VAL A 40 -6.47 -2.99 5.98
CA VAL A 40 -7.31 -4.18 6.16
C VAL A 40 -6.48 -5.38 6.66
N GLU A 41 -5.23 -5.51 6.22
CA GLU A 41 -4.32 -6.56 6.69
C GLU A 41 -3.77 -6.30 8.10
N SER A 42 -4.23 -5.25 8.81
CA SER A 42 -3.70 -4.83 10.11
C SER A 42 -2.18 -4.61 10.10
N GLY A 43 -1.66 -3.99 9.03
CA GLY A 43 -0.27 -3.57 8.93
C GLY A 43 0.64 -4.44 8.07
N CYS A 44 0.13 -5.49 7.41
CA CYS A 44 0.86 -6.30 6.41
C CYS A 44 2.30 -6.62 6.84
N THR A 45 2.47 -7.08 8.07
CA THR A 45 3.76 -7.03 8.78
C THR A 45 4.83 -7.86 8.07
N THR A 46 4.44 -8.94 7.41
CA THR A 46 5.36 -9.80 6.66
C THR A 46 5.78 -9.16 5.33
N ALA A 47 4.86 -8.63 4.53
CA ALA A 47 5.25 -8.06 3.23
C ALA A 47 6.02 -6.74 3.36
N VAL A 48 5.65 -5.89 4.34
CA VAL A 48 6.40 -4.66 4.65
C VAL A 48 7.81 -5.01 5.13
N THR A 49 7.99 -6.12 5.84
CA THR A 49 9.31 -6.60 6.26
C THR A 49 10.16 -7.07 5.08
N HIS A 50 9.55 -7.76 4.10
CA HIS A 50 10.28 -8.40 3.00
C HIS A 50 10.44 -7.56 1.73
N SER A 51 9.69 -6.47 1.54
CA SER A 51 9.80 -5.62 0.34
C SER A 51 10.37 -4.22 0.66
N PRO A 52 11.68 -3.99 0.43
CA PRO A 52 12.29 -2.67 0.57
C PRO A 52 11.61 -1.61 -0.31
N LYS A 53 11.13 -2.00 -1.50
CA LYS A 53 10.38 -1.13 -2.41
C LYS A 53 9.04 -0.69 -1.81
N LEU A 54 8.31 -1.61 -1.18
CA LEU A 54 7.06 -1.27 -0.49
C LEU A 54 7.32 -0.29 0.67
N ARG A 55 8.37 -0.52 1.48
CA ARG A 55 8.74 0.43 2.56
C ARG A 55 9.05 1.83 2.03
N ALA A 56 9.78 1.92 0.92
CA ALA A 56 10.09 3.18 0.26
C ALA A 56 8.83 3.92 -0.21
N ASP A 57 7.87 3.19 -0.79
CA ASP A 57 6.60 3.75 -1.26
C ASP A 57 5.71 4.15 -0.09
N LEU A 58 5.64 3.36 0.98
CA LEU A 58 4.87 3.71 2.18
C LEU A 58 5.35 5.01 2.82
N LYS A 59 6.67 5.15 3.02
CA LYS A 59 7.26 6.39 3.54
C LYS A 59 6.96 7.59 2.64
N TYR A 60 7.03 7.40 1.33
CA TYR A 60 6.67 8.43 0.36
C TYR A 60 5.19 8.82 0.44
N ILE A 61 4.28 7.85 0.48
CA ILE A 61 2.83 8.05 0.56
C ILE A 61 2.49 8.80 1.85
N GLN A 62 3.05 8.37 2.99
CA GLN A 62 2.80 8.98 4.29
C GLN A 62 3.22 10.46 4.32
N ARG A 63 4.39 10.78 3.77
CA ARG A 63 4.86 12.17 3.62
C ARG A 63 4.02 12.99 2.66
N ARG A 64 3.75 12.45 1.46
CA ARG A 64 3.04 13.18 0.40
C ARG A 64 1.63 13.59 0.80
N PHE A 65 0.92 12.71 1.48
CA PHE A 65 -0.49 12.90 1.82
C PHE A 65 -0.72 13.35 3.26
N GLY A 66 0.33 13.77 3.98
CA GLY A 66 0.21 14.35 5.32
C GLY A 66 -0.26 13.37 6.39
N ILE A 67 0.13 12.10 6.28
CA ILE A 67 -0.24 11.03 7.23
C ILE A 67 0.74 10.99 8.42
N GLU A 68 1.90 11.63 8.32
CA GLU A 68 2.88 11.74 9.40
C GLU A 68 2.61 12.96 10.32
N GLY A 69 2.98 12.85 11.59
CA GLY A 69 3.22 14.01 12.47
C GLY A 69 2.01 14.81 12.93
N GLY A 70 0.82 14.21 13.01
CA GLY A 70 -0.40 14.92 13.46
C GLY A 70 -0.91 15.96 12.46
N GLY A 71 -0.43 15.91 11.21
CA GLY A 71 -0.96 16.70 10.10
C GLY A 71 -2.38 16.29 9.71
N HIS A 72 -3.03 17.12 8.89
CA HIS A 72 -4.33 16.79 8.30
C HIS A 72 -4.09 15.98 7.02
N PRO A 73 -4.59 14.74 6.92
CA PRO A 73 -4.47 13.95 5.72
C PRO A 73 -5.15 14.62 4.53
N ASP A 74 -4.57 14.48 3.34
CA ASP A 74 -5.17 14.98 2.11
C ASP A 74 -6.60 14.41 1.91
N HIS A 75 -7.58 15.30 1.71
CA HIS A 75 -8.99 14.90 1.60
C HIS A 75 -9.28 13.99 0.41
N ALA A 76 -8.61 14.22 -0.74
CA ALA A 76 -8.82 13.40 -1.93
C ALA A 76 -8.26 11.99 -1.72
N PHE A 77 -7.11 11.89 -1.02
CA PHE A 77 -6.53 10.65 -0.58
C PHE A 77 -7.45 9.91 0.39
N VAL A 78 -7.93 10.57 1.45
CA VAL A 78 -8.84 9.94 2.43
C VAL A 78 -10.08 9.38 1.74
N ARG A 79 -10.70 10.14 0.83
CA ARG A 79 -11.88 9.68 0.09
C ARG A 79 -11.60 8.42 -0.73
N ARG A 80 -10.49 8.38 -1.47
CA ARG A 80 -10.07 7.21 -2.27
C ARG A 80 -9.70 6.03 -1.39
N PHE A 81 -8.97 6.28 -0.32
CA PHE A 81 -8.58 5.27 0.66
C PHE A 81 -9.81 4.59 1.28
N SER A 82 -10.76 5.38 1.80
CA SER A 82 -11.99 4.85 2.37
C SER A 82 -12.78 4.05 1.34
N HIS A 83 -12.87 4.52 0.08
CA HIS A 83 -13.54 3.77 -0.97
C HIS A 83 -12.96 2.36 -1.15
N TYR A 84 -11.63 2.24 -1.25
CA TYR A 84 -10.98 0.94 -1.43
C TYR A 84 -11.07 0.04 -0.19
N VAL A 85 -11.05 0.60 1.03
CA VAL A 85 -11.30 -0.19 2.24
C VAL A 85 -12.69 -0.83 2.20
N HIS A 86 -13.73 -0.04 1.89
CA HIS A 86 -15.09 -0.57 1.79
C HIS A 86 -15.23 -1.61 0.67
N GLU A 87 -14.53 -1.43 -0.45
CA GLU A 87 -14.53 -2.38 -1.56
C GLU A 87 -13.92 -3.74 -1.13
N ILE A 88 -12.78 -3.73 -0.43
CA ILE A 88 -12.13 -4.95 0.08
C ILE A 88 -13.05 -5.64 1.08
N GLU A 89 -13.64 -4.91 2.03
CA GLU A 89 -14.54 -5.50 3.01
C GLU A 89 -15.80 -6.09 2.36
N ALA A 90 -16.37 -5.40 1.37
CA ALA A 90 -17.52 -5.89 0.62
C ALA A 90 -17.17 -7.18 -0.13
N HIS A 91 -16.00 -7.22 -0.77
CA HIS A 91 -15.48 -8.42 -1.44
C HIS A 91 -15.33 -9.59 -0.47
N GLN A 92 -14.74 -9.38 0.70
CA GLN A 92 -14.60 -10.40 1.74
C GLN A 92 -15.95 -10.93 2.22
N ARG A 93 -16.93 -10.05 2.48
CA ARG A 93 -18.29 -10.43 2.89
C ARG A 93 -18.99 -11.27 1.81
N GLN A 94 -18.87 -10.88 0.55
CA GLN A 94 -19.52 -11.56 -0.57
C GLN A 94 -18.86 -12.89 -0.95
N SER A 95 -17.55 -12.99 -0.74
CA SER A 95 -16.75 -14.16 -1.09
C SER A 95 -16.70 -15.21 0.02
N LYS A 96 -17.05 -14.83 1.26
CA LYS A 96 -17.10 -15.73 2.40
C LYS A 96 -17.96 -16.97 2.11
N GLY A 97 -17.36 -18.14 2.21
CA GLY A 97 -18.06 -19.42 2.02
C GLY A 97 -18.23 -19.86 0.56
N ARG A 98 -17.71 -19.11 -0.42
CA ARG A 98 -17.70 -19.54 -1.83
C ARG A 98 -16.61 -20.59 -2.06
N THR A 99 -17.00 -21.85 -2.16
CA THR A 99 -16.08 -22.98 -2.37
C THR A 99 -15.37 -22.98 -3.72
N ALA A 100 -15.88 -22.21 -4.70
CA ALA A 100 -15.24 -22.03 -5.99
C ALA A 100 -14.00 -21.12 -5.95
N LEU A 101 -13.80 -20.36 -4.87
CA LEU A 101 -12.67 -19.43 -4.71
C LEU A 101 -11.65 -19.99 -3.73
N THR A 102 -10.37 -19.81 -4.03
CA THR A 102 -9.27 -20.06 -3.09
C THR A 102 -9.37 -19.11 -1.89
N ARG A 103 -8.71 -19.46 -0.78
CA ARG A 103 -8.68 -18.60 0.42
C ARG A 103 -8.14 -17.19 0.13
N ALA A 104 -7.17 -17.07 -0.77
CA ALA A 104 -6.60 -15.77 -1.17
C ALA A 104 -7.60 -14.95 -2.00
N GLU A 105 -8.32 -15.60 -2.92
CA GLU A 105 -9.38 -14.94 -3.70
C GLU A 105 -10.60 -14.57 -2.86
N GLN A 106 -10.89 -15.31 -1.79
CA GLN A 106 -11.94 -14.90 -0.84
C GLN A 106 -11.52 -13.71 0.00
N ALA A 107 -10.24 -13.63 0.39
CA ALA A 107 -9.72 -12.57 1.24
C ALA A 107 -9.47 -11.26 0.49
N TRP A 108 -9.09 -11.32 -0.79
CA TRP A 108 -8.60 -10.16 -1.53
C TRP A 108 -9.20 -10.06 -2.93
N PRO A 109 -9.66 -8.85 -3.34
CA PRO A 109 -10.06 -8.61 -4.71
C PRO A 109 -8.87 -8.78 -5.66
N GLU A 110 -9.15 -9.08 -6.93
CA GLU A 110 -8.13 -9.35 -7.93
C GLU A 110 -7.12 -8.20 -8.08
N TRP A 111 -7.61 -6.96 -8.08
CA TRP A 111 -6.75 -5.78 -8.19
C TRP A 111 -5.74 -5.68 -7.06
N ALA A 112 -6.09 -6.11 -5.83
CA ALA A 112 -5.19 -6.03 -4.68
C ALA A 112 -4.06 -7.07 -4.82
N ARG A 113 -4.43 -8.29 -5.25
CA ARG A 113 -3.48 -9.37 -5.51
C ARG A 113 -2.51 -9.01 -6.63
N GLN A 114 -3.02 -8.49 -7.76
CA GLN A 114 -2.20 -8.05 -8.89
C GLN A 114 -1.29 -6.90 -8.51
N LEU A 115 -1.82 -5.87 -7.84
CA LEU A 115 -1.03 -4.72 -7.39
C LEU A 115 0.18 -5.16 -6.57
N TYR A 116 -0.01 -6.03 -5.57
CA TYR A 116 1.07 -6.46 -4.69
C TYR A 116 2.05 -7.44 -5.34
N MET A 117 1.55 -8.34 -6.19
CA MET A 117 2.41 -9.23 -6.95
C MET A 117 3.26 -8.44 -7.96
N ASP A 118 2.63 -7.65 -8.81
CA ASP A 118 3.30 -6.98 -9.94
C ASP A 118 4.25 -5.88 -9.46
N HIS A 119 3.85 -5.12 -8.44
CA HIS A 119 4.67 -4.00 -7.97
C HIS A 119 5.68 -4.40 -6.90
N TYR A 120 5.40 -5.39 -6.07
CA TYR A 120 6.21 -5.68 -4.89
C TYR A 120 6.69 -7.13 -4.78
N ASN A 121 6.28 -8.02 -5.70
CA ASN A 121 6.51 -9.46 -5.64
C ASN A 121 6.01 -10.06 -4.32
N VAL A 122 4.83 -9.62 -3.87
CA VAL A 122 4.22 -10.01 -2.60
C VAL A 122 2.93 -10.77 -2.87
N ASN A 123 2.81 -11.95 -2.27
CA ASN A 123 1.54 -12.67 -2.16
C ASN A 123 0.79 -12.21 -0.92
N LEU A 124 -0.39 -11.62 -1.12
CA LEU A 124 -1.28 -11.28 -0.01
C LEU A 124 -1.80 -12.55 0.65
N THR A 125 -1.55 -12.70 1.95
CA THR A 125 -2.04 -13.85 2.71
C THR A 125 -3.47 -13.59 3.17
N PRO A 126 -4.30 -14.63 3.29
CA PRO A 126 -5.65 -14.46 3.83
C PRO A 126 -5.57 -14.11 5.32
N VAL A 127 -6.08 -12.94 5.71
CA VAL A 127 -6.29 -12.61 7.14
C VAL A 127 -7.69 -13.08 7.49
N PHE A 128 -7.81 -14.30 8.02
CA PHE A 128 -9.05 -14.74 8.65
C PHE A 128 -9.00 -14.30 10.11
N VAL A 129 -9.79 -13.29 10.45
CA VAL A 129 -10.17 -12.99 11.84
C VAL A 129 -11.44 -13.78 12.16
#